data_AF-A0A8S0UW88-F1
#
_entry.id   AF-A0A8S0UW88-F1
#
_cell.length_a   1.000
_cell.length_b   1.000
_cell.length_c   1.000
_cell.angle_alpha   90.00
_cell.angle_beta   90.00
_cell.angle_gamma   90.00
#
_symmetry.space_group_name_H-M   'P 1'
#
loop_
_entity.id
_entity.type
_entity.pdbx_description
1 polymer ?
#
loop_
_entity_poly.entity_id
_entity_poly.type
_entity_poly.pdbx_seq_one_letter_code
_entity_poly.pdbx_strand_id
1 'polypeptide(L)'
;MRFKCRGCYYFTGGVLISLYRSYFSRDERKIGNLSFQSYRPNKKNIFVIGPVPNEKYGDITFPILSPDLVTKKDVHFLKISYIHRREQGRGQIYLDGSKSTNTVYNATVASIVSNIIQKQKRGGYEIFITDPSDGRQVVDIIPLGPELLVSEGESIQFDQPLTSDLNVGGFGQGDAEIVLQDPLRVQGLLFFLASVILAQIFLVLKKKHFEKVQLAEMNI
;
A
#
# COMPACT_ATOMS: atom_id res chain seq x y z
N MET A 1 3.90 -18.60 -3.61
CA MET A 1 2.76 -17.99 -4.33
C MET A 1 3.22 -16.68 -4.97
N ARG A 2 2.70 -16.30 -6.15
CA ARG A 2 3.09 -15.05 -6.83
C ARG A 2 2.08 -13.95 -6.50
N PHE A 3 2.54 -12.88 -5.86
CA PHE A 3 1.75 -11.66 -5.72
C PHE A 3 2.28 -10.64 -6.70
N LYS A 4 1.43 -10.28 -7.67
CA LYS A 4 1.71 -9.19 -8.61
C LYS A 4 1.05 -7.94 -8.04
N CYS A 5 1.87 -7.01 -7.57
CA CYS A 5 1.39 -5.69 -7.19
C CYS A 5 2.23 -4.65 -7.94
N ARG A 6 1.81 -3.38 -7.91
CA ARG A 6 2.55 -2.26 -8.51
C ARG A 6 3.37 -1.49 -7.45
N GLY A 7 4.70 -1.46 -7.53
CA GLY A 7 5.71 -0.64 -6.80
C GLY A 7 5.92 -0.81 -5.27
N CYS A 8 7.01 -0.26 -4.71
CA CYS A 8 7.58 -0.53 -3.37
C CYS A 8 6.61 -0.72 -2.19
N TYR A 9 6.88 -1.69 -1.29
CA TYR A 9 5.90 -2.12 -0.29
C TYR A 9 6.43 -2.32 1.13
N TYR A 10 5.53 -2.12 2.09
CA TYR A 10 5.56 -2.73 3.41
C TYR A 10 4.54 -3.86 3.50
N PHE A 11 4.95 -5.10 3.76
CA PHE A 11 4.02 -6.21 3.99
C PHE A 11 3.81 -6.37 5.51
N THR A 12 2.60 -6.25 6.04
CA THR A 12 2.33 -6.58 7.45
C THR A 12 1.21 -7.62 7.54
N GLY A 13 1.53 -8.80 8.06
CA GLY A 13 0.55 -9.86 8.38
C GLY A 13 0.96 -10.60 9.65
N GLY A 14 0.00 -10.93 10.52
CA GLY A 14 0.22 -11.52 11.85
C GLY A 14 0.76 -12.95 11.88
N VAL A 15 1.02 -13.57 10.73
CA VAL A 15 1.56 -14.94 10.61
C VAL A 15 3.00 -14.86 10.08
N LEU A 16 3.88 -15.69 10.64
CA LEU A 16 5.32 -15.73 10.30
C LEU A 16 5.53 -16.26 8.87
N ILE A 17 5.38 -15.37 7.90
CA ILE A 17 5.71 -15.60 6.50
C ILE A 17 7.22 -15.36 6.34
N SER A 18 7.98 -16.37 5.93
CA SER A 18 9.44 -16.27 5.78
C SER A 18 9.80 -16.22 4.30
N LEU A 19 10.67 -15.29 3.92
CA LEU A 19 11.39 -15.39 2.64
C LEU A 19 12.41 -16.55 2.75
N TYR A 20 12.37 -17.53 1.86
CA TYR A 20 13.54 -18.39 1.61
C TYR A 20 14.02 -18.19 0.18
N ARG A 21 15.33 -18.35 0.04
CA ARG A 21 16.10 -18.30 -1.20
C ARG A 21 15.99 -19.62 -1.98
N SER A 22 14.78 -20.14 -2.15
CA SER A 22 14.51 -21.26 -3.06
C SER A 22 13.59 -20.74 -4.15
N TYR A 23 14.20 -20.27 -5.23
CA TYR A 23 13.49 -19.68 -6.35
C TYR A 23 13.45 -20.65 -7.53
N PHE A 24 12.31 -20.71 -8.20
CA PHE A 24 12.23 -21.30 -9.53
C PHE A 24 12.83 -20.31 -10.54
N SER A 25 13.62 -20.76 -11.51
CA SER A 25 14.41 -19.89 -12.41
C SER A 25 13.57 -18.91 -13.26
N ARG A 26 12.26 -19.13 -13.37
CA ARG A 26 11.30 -18.22 -14.02
C ARG A 26 10.93 -17.02 -13.13
N ASP A 27 11.02 -17.17 -11.81
CA ASP A 27 10.68 -16.13 -10.83
C ASP A 27 11.85 -15.18 -10.57
N GLU A 28 13.09 -15.68 -10.61
CA GLU A 28 14.29 -14.85 -10.44
C GLU A 28 14.38 -13.74 -11.49
N ARG A 29 14.04 -14.04 -12.76
CA ARG A 29 14.05 -13.03 -13.84
C ARG A 29 13.06 -11.89 -13.60
N LYS A 30 11.96 -12.14 -12.88
CA LYS A 30 10.90 -11.16 -12.60
C LYS A 30 11.15 -10.35 -11.34
N ILE A 31 11.81 -10.96 -10.37
CA ILE A 31 12.21 -10.28 -9.12
C ILE A 31 13.34 -9.28 -9.41
N GLY A 32 14.21 -9.59 -10.37
CA GLY A 32 15.36 -8.75 -10.69
C GLY A 32 16.33 -8.66 -9.51
N ASN A 33 17.07 -7.56 -9.41
CA ASN A 33 18.06 -7.31 -8.36
C ASN A 33 17.46 -6.58 -7.14
N LEU A 34 16.26 -6.98 -6.72
CA LEU A 34 15.61 -6.39 -5.55
C LEU A 34 16.13 -7.03 -4.26
N SER A 35 16.51 -6.20 -3.30
CA SER A 35 16.87 -6.63 -1.95
C SER A 35 15.68 -6.47 -1.02
N PHE A 36 15.24 -7.58 -0.42
CA PHE A 36 14.16 -7.61 0.55
C PHE A 36 14.75 -7.60 1.96
N GLN A 37 14.44 -6.57 2.74
CA GLN A 37 14.92 -6.44 4.10
C GLN A 37 13.80 -6.70 5.10
N SER A 38 14.15 -7.33 6.22
CA SER A 38 13.23 -7.48 7.34
C SER A 38 13.14 -6.14 8.08
N TYR A 39 11.93 -5.68 8.40
CA TYR A 39 11.74 -4.41 9.13
C TYR A 39 12.44 -4.41 10.49
N ARG A 40 12.47 -5.56 11.15
CA ARG A 40 13.25 -5.79 12.38
C ARG A 40 13.88 -7.18 12.35
N PRO A 41 15.02 -7.42 13.04
CA PRO A 41 15.65 -8.74 13.11
C PRO A 41 14.70 -9.85 13.59
N ASN A 42 13.84 -9.53 14.56
CA ASN A 42 12.91 -10.50 15.17
C ASN A 42 11.58 -10.63 14.41
N LYS A 43 11.29 -9.75 13.45
CA LYS A 43 10.01 -9.73 12.70
C LYS A 43 10.22 -10.05 11.24
N LYS A 44 10.47 -11.34 10.95
CA LYS A 44 10.75 -11.84 9.60
C LYS A 44 9.55 -11.82 8.63
N ASN A 45 8.36 -11.50 9.12
CA ASN A 45 7.11 -11.41 8.34
C ASN A 45 6.84 -10.00 7.80
N ILE A 46 7.63 -9.00 8.20
CA ILE A 46 7.49 -7.63 7.74
C ILE A 46 8.66 -7.30 6.84
N PHE A 47 8.37 -7.06 5.57
CA PHE A 47 9.39 -6.76 4.56
C PHE A 47 9.33 -5.31 4.12
N VAL A 48 10.51 -4.73 3.89
CA VAL A 48 10.71 -3.38 3.36
C VAL A 48 11.61 -3.47 2.15
N ILE A 49 11.29 -2.65 1.14
CA ILE A 49 12.08 -2.49 -0.08
C ILE A 49 12.21 -1.00 -0.36
N GLY A 50 13.43 -0.53 -0.63
CA GLY A 50 13.64 0.83 -1.14
C GLY A 50 15.04 1.36 -0.84
N PRO A 51 15.37 2.54 -1.40
CA PRO A 51 14.72 3.19 -2.53
C PRO A 51 15.04 2.49 -3.86
N VAL A 52 14.10 2.46 -4.81
CA VAL A 52 14.31 1.83 -6.14
C VAL A 52 13.78 2.72 -7.27
N PRO A 53 14.38 2.66 -8.49
CA PRO A 53 13.90 3.44 -9.63
C PRO A 53 12.50 3.00 -10.08
N ASN A 54 11.56 3.95 -10.14
CA ASN A 54 10.18 3.68 -10.52
C ASN A 54 10.04 3.20 -11.98
N GLU A 55 10.86 3.71 -12.89
CA GLU A 55 10.85 3.32 -14.31
C GLU A 55 11.10 1.81 -14.49
N LYS A 56 11.99 1.24 -13.68
CA LYS A 56 12.34 -0.18 -13.73
C LYS A 56 11.39 -1.05 -12.91
N TYR A 57 10.89 -0.53 -11.80
CA TYR A 57 10.13 -1.27 -10.79
C TYR A 57 8.73 -0.70 -10.57
N GLY A 58 8.03 -0.40 -11.68
CA GLY A 58 6.61 -0.03 -11.63
C GLY A 58 5.74 -1.14 -11.04
N ASP A 59 6.11 -2.40 -11.30
CA ASP A 59 5.54 -3.62 -10.71
C ASP A 59 6.63 -4.40 -9.99
N ILE A 60 6.35 -4.82 -8.75
CA ILE A 60 7.28 -5.59 -7.94
C ILE A 60 6.57 -6.87 -7.50
N THR A 61 7.27 -8.00 -7.65
CA THR A 61 6.77 -9.32 -7.27
C THR A 61 7.42 -9.78 -5.98
N PHE A 62 6.62 -10.13 -4.97
CA PHE A 62 7.15 -10.74 -3.76
C PHE A 62 7.18 -12.25 -3.84
N PRO A 63 8.33 -12.85 -3.51
CA PRO A 63 8.44 -14.29 -3.41
C PRO A 63 8.09 -14.77 -2.01
N ILE A 64 6.80 -14.86 -1.72
CA ILE A 64 6.31 -15.29 -0.41
C ILE A 64 6.19 -16.82 -0.37
N LEU A 65 6.73 -17.40 0.71
CA LEU A 65 6.49 -18.79 1.08
C LEU A 65 5.48 -18.88 2.20
N SER A 66 4.50 -19.74 1.99
CA SER A 66 3.57 -20.14 3.03
C SER A 66 4.32 -20.89 4.13
N PRO A 67 3.96 -20.68 5.40
CA PRO A 67 4.48 -21.51 6.48
C PRO A 67 4.05 -22.96 6.28
N ASP A 68 4.89 -23.89 6.71
CA ASP A 68 4.53 -25.30 6.82
C ASP A 68 3.82 -25.54 8.16
N LEU A 69 2.56 -25.96 8.08
CA LEU A 69 1.68 -26.17 9.25
C LEU A 69 1.92 -27.53 9.93
N VAL A 70 2.62 -28.46 9.27
CA VAL A 70 2.97 -29.75 9.87
C VAL A 70 4.06 -29.56 10.93
N THR A 71 4.99 -28.65 10.66
CA THR A 71 6.15 -28.37 11.53
C THR A 71 5.88 -27.24 12.52
N LYS A 72 5.01 -26.27 12.20
CA LYS A 72 4.68 -25.13 13.07
C LYS A 72 3.25 -25.21 13.61
N LYS A 73 3.13 -25.53 14.90
CA LYS A 73 1.84 -25.70 15.59
C LYS A 73 1.05 -24.41 15.81
N ASP A 74 1.73 -23.25 15.76
CA ASP A 74 1.11 -21.94 16.00
C ASP A 74 0.41 -21.36 14.76
N VAL A 75 0.43 -22.09 13.64
CA VAL A 75 -0.19 -21.65 12.39
C VAL A 75 -1.32 -22.62 12.04
N HIS A 76 -2.48 -22.05 11.67
CA HIS A 76 -3.67 -22.81 11.31
C HIS A 76 -4.13 -22.48 9.88
N PHE A 77 -4.86 -23.43 9.27
CA PHE A 77 -5.50 -23.24 7.97
C PHE A 77 -6.65 -22.23 8.10
N LEU A 78 -6.32 -20.97 7.92
CA LEU A 78 -7.20 -19.83 8.08
C LEU A 78 -7.05 -18.86 6.90
N LYS A 79 -8.03 -17.99 6.78
CA LYS A 79 -7.95 -16.77 5.97
C LYS A 79 -7.11 -15.76 6.75
N ILE A 80 -6.03 -15.29 6.12
CA ILE A 80 -5.08 -14.35 6.70
C ILE A 80 -5.11 -13.07 5.88
N SER A 81 -5.23 -11.93 6.56
CA SER A 81 -5.08 -10.63 5.93
C SER A 81 -3.59 -10.25 5.81
N TYR A 82 -3.26 -9.59 4.72
CA TYR A 82 -2.00 -8.90 4.54
C TYR A 82 -2.25 -7.48 4.08
N ILE A 83 -1.44 -6.57 4.61
CA ILE A 83 -1.48 -5.16 4.29
C ILE A 83 -0.26 -4.85 3.44
N HIS A 84 -0.44 -4.08 2.39
CA HIS A 84 0.64 -3.52 1.61
C HIS A 84 0.57 -1.99 1.58
N ARG A 85 1.71 -1.33 1.78
CA ARG A 85 1.81 0.14 1.76
C ARG A 85 2.88 0.58 0.78
N ARG A 86 2.60 1.56 -0.07
CA ARG A 86 3.51 2.07 -1.09
C ARG A 86 3.67 3.57 -1.00
N GLU A 87 4.89 4.03 -1.17
CA GLU A 87 5.21 5.44 -1.40
C GLU A 87 5.85 5.61 -2.77
N GLN A 88 5.44 6.65 -3.49
CA GLN A 88 6.10 7.10 -4.71
C GLN A 88 6.39 8.60 -4.58
N GLY A 89 7.64 9.00 -4.81
CA GLY A 89 8.08 10.38 -4.66
C GLY A 89 8.87 10.61 -3.38
N ARG A 90 9.12 11.88 -3.05
CA ARG A 90 9.87 12.29 -1.86
C ARG A 90 8.91 12.70 -0.76
N GLY A 91 9.24 12.33 0.49
CA GLY A 91 8.50 12.76 1.67
C GLY A 91 8.53 14.28 1.88
N GLN A 92 7.53 14.77 2.60
CA GLN A 92 7.32 16.20 2.89
C GLN A 92 8.03 16.67 4.16
N ILE A 93 8.36 15.75 5.08
CA ILE A 93 8.86 16.03 6.41
C ILE A 93 10.06 15.11 6.69
N TYR A 94 11.10 15.66 7.31
CA TYR A 94 12.27 14.93 7.77
C TYR A 94 12.08 14.37 9.19
N LEU A 95 12.96 13.47 9.61
CA LEU A 95 12.88 12.82 10.92
C LEU A 95 13.03 13.80 12.11
N ASP A 96 13.68 14.93 11.90
CA ASP A 96 13.82 16.01 12.87
C ASP A 96 12.57 16.92 12.95
N GLY A 97 11.56 16.67 12.11
CA GLY A 97 10.34 17.47 12.00
C GLY A 97 10.45 18.66 11.04
N SER A 98 11.62 18.88 10.42
CA SER A 98 11.78 19.96 9.45
C SER A 98 11.04 19.65 8.13
N LYS A 99 10.52 20.70 7.49
CA LYS A 99 9.86 20.60 6.18
C LYS A 99 10.88 20.35 5.07
N SER A 100 10.51 19.52 4.09
CA SER A 100 11.33 19.27 2.90
C SER A 100 11.10 20.32 1.81
N THR A 101 11.82 20.24 0.70
CA THR A 101 11.59 21.13 -0.46
C THR A 101 10.36 20.71 -1.28
N ASN A 102 9.72 19.59 -0.96
CA ASN A 102 8.59 19.00 -1.69
C ASN A 102 7.26 19.23 -0.94
N THR A 103 7.13 20.37 -0.26
CA THR A 103 5.93 20.74 0.50
C THR A 103 5.67 22.23 0.34
N VAL A 104 4.44 22.64 0.64
CA VAL A 104 4.03 24.04 0.66
C VAL A 104 4.57 24.74 1.91
N TYR A 105 5.07 25.96 1.71
CA TYR A 105 5.48 26.88 2.77
C TYR A 105 4.36 27.90 2.99
N ASN A 106 3.94 28.06 4.24
CA ASN A 106 2.83 28.92 4.62
C ASN A 106 3.37 30.14 5.37
N ALA A 107 2.61 31.23 5.35
CA ALA A 107 2.88 32.45 6.10
C ALA A 107 2.79 32.23 7.60
N THR A 108 3.83 32.64 8.33
CA THR A 108 3.86 32.55 9.80
C THR A 108 2.93 33.57 10.46
N VAL A 109 2.65 34.72 9.83
CA VAL A 109 1.84 35.81 10.38
C VAL A 109 0.97 36.45 9.29
N ALA A 110 -0.24 36.90 9.67
CA ALA A 110 -1.10 37.71 8.82
C ALA A 110 -0.61 39.17 8.78
N SER A 111 -0.06 39.63 7.65
CA SER A 111 0.47 41.00 7.50
C SER A 111 0.83 41.30 6.04
N ILE A 112 1.56 42.39 5.79
CA ILE A 112 1.97 42.80 4.44
C ILE A 112 3.39 42.28 4.15
N VAL A 113 3.59 41.73 2.95
CA VAL A 113 4.92 41.32 2.46
C VAL A 113 5.74 42.57 2.13
N SER A 114 6.79 42.82 2.91
CA SER A 114 7.63 44.02 2.78
C SER A 114 8.75 43.89 1.76
N ASN A 115 9.42 42.74 1.70
CA ASN A 115 10.51 42.49 0.77
C ASN A 115 10.71 40.98 0.55
N ILE A 116 11.14 40.60 -0.65
CA ILE A 116 11.47 39.22 -1.01
C ILE A 116 12.93 39.19 -1.52
N ILE A 117 13.84 38.61 -0.74
CA ILE A 117 15.25 38.47 -1.11
C ILE A 117 15.50 37.06 -1.67
N GLN A 118 16.01 36.99 -2.90
CA GLN A 118 16.45 35.73 -3.49
C GLN A 118 17.90 35.40 -3.08
N LYS A 119 18.13 34.22 -2.50
CA LYS A 119 19.47 33.78 -2.08
C LYS A 119 20.33 33.37 -3.28
N GLN A 120 21.34 34.18 -3.59
CA GLN A 120 22.22 34.01 -4.77
C GLN A 120 23.01 32.68 -4.83
N LYS A 121 23.48 32.13 -3.68
CA LYS A 121 24.42 30.98 -3.68
C LYS A 121 23.77 29.59 -3.54
N ARG A 122 22.57 29.48 -2.98
CA ARG A 122 21.88 28.20 -2.73
C ARG A 122 20.48 28.12 -3.35
N GLY A 123 20.01 29.22 -3.96
CA GLY A 123 18.62 29.36 -4.34
C GLY A 123 17.68 29.41 -3.13
N GLY A 124 16.44 29.86 -3.35
CA GLY A 124 15.44 30.06 -2.30
C GLY A 124 15.17 31.53 -1.98
N TYR A 125 14.22 31.76 -1.09
CA TYR A 125 13.66 33.08 -0.78
C TYR A 125 13.70 33.35 0.72
N GLU A 126 13.99 34.59 1.09
CA GLU A 126 13.70 35.14 2.41
C GLU A 126 12.59 36.16 2.24
N ILE A 127 11.47 35.93 2.92
CA ILE A 127 10.29 36.78 2.84
C ILE A 127 10.17 37.53 4.14
N PHE A 128 10.22 38.86 4.04
CA PHE A 128 10.09 39.75 5.16
C PHE A 128 8.63 40.16 5.27
N ILE A 129 7.95 39.70 6.33
CA ILE A 129 6.56 40.05 6.64
C ILE A 129 6.59 41.07 7.76
N THR A 130 6.03 42.25 7.52
CA THR A 130 6.04 43.35 8.49
C THR A 130 4.62 43.73 8.85
N ASP A 131 4.32 43.76 10.15
CA ASP A 131 3.05 44.29 10.63
C ASP A 131 3.10 45.83 10.66
N PRO A 132 2.24 46.53 9.90
CA PRO A 132 2.22 48.00 9.90
C PRO A 132 1.78 48.60 11.25
N SER A 133 1.18 47.81 12.15
CA SER A 133 0.66 48.30 13.43
C SER A 133 1.63 48.12 14.61
N ASP A 134 2.35 47.00 14.67
CA ASP A 134 3.23 46.64 15.80
C ASP A 134 4.74 46.75 15.44
N GLY A 135 5.07 46.99 14.16
CA GLY A 135 6.45 47.14 13.67
C GLY A 135 7.30 45.87 13.76
N ARG A 136 6.70 44.74 14.15
CA ARG A 136 7.37 43.44 14.25
C ARG A 136 7.58 42.86 12.86
N GLN A 137 8.81 42.45 12.58
CA GLN A 137 9.21 41.82 11.34
C GLN A 137 9.46 40.33 11.58
N VAL A 138 8.80 39.48 10.80
CA VAL A 138 9.01 38.03 10.78
C VAL A 138 9.64 37.66 9.44
N VAL A 139 10.62 36.75 9.50
CA VAL A 139 11.35 36.29 8.31
C VAL A 139 10.99 34.83 8.06
N ASP A 140 10.29 34.58 6.96
CA ASP A 140 9.98 33.24 6.49
C ASP A 140 11.05 32.81 5.47
N ILE A 141 11.72 31.69 5.76
CA ILE A 141 12.82 31.17 4.94
C ILE A 141 12.30 30.00 4.11
N ILE A 142 12.36 30.14 2.79
CA ILE A 142 11.93 29.12 1.83
C ILE A 142 13.16 28.59 1.09
N PRO A 143 13.42 27.27 1.15
CA PRO A 143 14.54 26.67 0.43
C PRO A 143 14.30 26.63 -1.08
N LEU A 144 15.34 26.32 -1.86
CA LEU A 144 15.23 26.14 -3.31
C LEU A 144 14.26 25.00 -3.67
N GLY A 145 13.36 25.28 -4.61
CA GLY A 145 12.45 24.29 -5.19
C GLY A 145 11.08 24.90 -5.48
N PRO A 146 10.27 25.18 -4.44
CA PRO A 146 8.93 25.73 -4.58
C PRO A 146 8.90 27.08 -5.31
N GLU A 147 7.92 27.25 -6.19
CA GLU A 147 7.68 28.53 -6.87
C GLU A 147 6.84 29.44 -5.98
N LEU A 148 7.19 30.72 -5.93
CA LEU A 148 6.53 31.72 -5.09
C LEU A 148 5.23 32.20 -5.74
N LEU A 149 4.15 32.26 -4.97
CA LEU A 149 2.83 32.73 -5.43
C LEU A 149 2.55 34.19 -5.05
N VAL A 150 3.25 34.71 -4.04
CA VAL A 150 3.01 36.05 -3.48
C VAL A 150 3.99 37.08 -4.03
N SER A 151 3.55 38.34 -4.08
CA SER A 151 4.37 39.48 -4.53
C SER A 151 4.65 40.48 -3.39
N GLU A 152 5.66 41.33 -3.58
CA GLU A 152 5.93 42.43 -2.63
C GLU A 152 4.73 43.39 -2.56
N GLY A 153 4.38 43.83 -1.35
CA GLY A 153 3.24 44.70 -1.08
C GLY A 153 1.89 43.99 -0.93
N GLU A 154 1.85 42.66 -1.08
CA GLU A 154 0.62 41.88 -0.91
C GLU A 154 0.26 41.68 0.57
N SER A 155 -1.03 41.77 0.89
CA SER A 155 -1.57 41.43 2.21
C SER A 155 -1.88 39.94 2.28
N ILE A 156 -1.24 39.23 3.20
CA ILE A 156 -1.37 37.79 3.40
C ILE A 156 -2.05 37.47 4.74
N GLN A 157 -2.77 36.35 4.79
CA GLN A 157 -3.38 35.81 6.00
C GLN A 157 -2.46 34.81 6.70
N PHE A 158 -2.71 34.57 7.99
CA PHE A 158 -2.05 33.52 8.75
C PHE A 158 -2.29 32.16 8.08
N ASP A 159 -1.24 31.35 7.97
CA ASP A 159 -1.25 30.05 7.30
C ASP A 159 -1.59 30.07 5.79
N GLN A 160 -1.63 31.25 5.15
CA GLN A 160 -1.78 31.35 3.70
C GLN A 160 -0.57 30.72 2.98
N PRO A 161 -0.77 29.91 1.92
CA PRO A 161 0.34 29.34 1.16
C PRO A 161 1.12 30.43 0.42
N LEU A 162 2.43 30.47 0.66
CA LEU A 162 3.36 31.38 -0.01
C LEU A 162 3.88 30.77 -1.32
N THR A 163 3.85 29.44 -1.44
CA THR A 163 4.41 28.69 -2.57
C THR A 163 3.42 27.74 -3.21
N SER A 164 3.68 27.36 -4.46
CA SER A 164 2.96 26.27 -5.12
C SER A 164 3.31 24.90 -4.52
N ASP A 165 2.39 23.94 -4.65
CA ASP A 165 2.66 22.54 -4.31
C ASP A 165 3.32 21.81 -5.48
N LEU A 166 4.56 21.37 -5.30
CA LEU A 166 5.33 20.62 -6.28
C LEU A 166 5.14 19.09 -6.14
N ASN A 167 4.47 18.64 -5.09
CA ASN A 167 4.38 17.22 -4.79
C ASN A 167 3.48 16.48 -5.78
N VAL A 168 4.09 15.78 -6.73
CA VAL A 168 3.43 14.84 -7.65
C VAL A 168 3.51 13.39 -7.18
N GLY A 169 4.00 13.17 -5.95
CA GLY A 169 4.09 11.87 -5.31
C GLY A 169 2.82 11.48 -4.56
N GLY A 170 2.91 10.38 -3.81
CA GLY A 170 1.82 9.93 -2.97
C GLY A 170 2.13 8.65 -2.19
N PHE A 171 1.38 8.48 -1.10
CA PHE A 171 1.37 7.27 -0.30
C PHE A 171 0.02 6.55 -0.45
N GLY A 172 0.06 5.25 -0.71
CA GLY A 172 -1.12 4.41 -0.87
C GLY A 172 -1.05 3.17 0.02
N GLN A 173 -2.19 2.76 0.56
CA GLN A 173 -2.34 1.51 1.30
C GLN A 173 -3.40 0.64 0.62
N GLY A 174 -3.18 -0.67 0.63
CA GLY A 174 -4.20 -1.64 0.27
C GLY A 174 -4.10 -2.87 1.15
N ASP A 175 -5.26 -3.48 1.35
CA ASP A 175 -5.41 -4.68 2.16
C ASP A 175 -5.92 -5.80 1.26
N ALA A 176 -5.44 -7.01 1.50
CA ALA A 176 -5.89 -8.19 0.77
C ALA A 176 -5.79 -9.41 1.68
N GLU A 177 -6.39 -10.50 1.24
CA GLU A 177 -6.50 -11.71 2.04
C GLU A 177 -6.02 -12.91 1.26
N ILE A 178 -5.42 -13.86 1.96
CA ILE A 178 -4.99 -15.15 1.45
C ILE A 178 -5.58 -16.26 2.31
N VAL A 179 -6.06 -17.31 1.67
CA VAL A 179 -6.52 -18.52 2.36
C VAL A 179 -5.40 -19.54 2.34
N LEU A 180 -4.91 -19.96 3.51
CA LEU A 180 -4.08 -21.15 3.63
C LEU A 180 -4.99 -22.37 3.56
N GLN A 181 -4.93 -23.08 2.44
CA GLN A 181 -5.81 -24.21 2.15
C GLN A 181 -5.12 -25.54 2.44
N ASP A 182 -5.86 -26.44 3.07
CA ASP A 182 -5.50 -27.85 3.19
C ASP A 182 -6.06 -28.63 1.98
N PRO A 183 -5.23 -29.32 1.18
CA PRO A 183 -5.70 -30.12 0.05
C PRO A 183 -6.71 -31.21 0.46
N LEU A 184 -6.61 -31.77 1.68
CA LEU A 184 -7.54 -32.80 2.16
C LEU A 184 -8.97 -32.25 2.34
N ARG A 185 -9.10 -30.99 2.78
CA ARG A 185 -10.42 -30.32 2.89
C ARG A 185 -11.08 -30.16 1.51
N VAL A 186 -10.28 -29.86 0.49
CA VAL A 186 -10.79 -29.72 -0.89
C VAL A 186 -11.21 -31.07 -1.45
N GLN A 187 -10.42 -32.12 -1.22
CA GLN A 187 -10.76 -33.48 -1.64
C GLN A 187 -12.05 -33.98 -0.97
N GLY A 188 -12.20 -33.78 0.33
CA GLY A 188 -13.43 -34.11 1.06
C GLY A 188 -14.64 -33.35 0.54
N LEU A 189 -14.48 -32.05 0.24
CA LEU A 189 -15.55 -31.24 -0.36
C LEU A 189 -15.97 -31.77 -1.74
N LEU A 190 -15.01 -32.15 -2.60
CA LEU A 190 -15.32 -32.71 -3.91
C LEU A 190 -16.09 -34.03 -3.82
N PHE A 191 -15.69 -34.92 -2.90
CA PHE A 191 -16.40 -36.17 -2.67
C PHE A 191 -17.82 -35.93 -2.15
N PHE A 192 -17.97 -35.00 -1.21
CA PHE A 192 -19.29 -34.61 -0.70
C PHE A 192 -20.19 -34.06 -1.81
N LEU A 193 -19.69 -33.15 -2.65
CA LEU A 193 -20.45 -32.61 -3.78
C LEU A 193 -20.86 -33.71 -4.77
N ALA A 194 -19.96 -34.65 -5.08
CA ALA A 194 -20.29 -35.79 -5.93
C ALA A 194 -21.41 -36.66 -5.33
N SER A 195 -21.38 -36.90 -4.01
CA SER A 195 -22.42 -37.66 -3.31
C SER A 195 -23.79 -36.96 -3.35
N VAL A 196 -23.81 -35.63 -3.22
CA VAL A 196 -25.03 -34.82 -3.31
C VAL A 196 -25.63 -34.89 -4.71
N ILE A 197 -24.81 -34.74 -5.75
CA ILE A 197 -25.25 -34.85 -7.15
C ILE A 197 -25.83 -36.25 -7.40
N LEU A 198 -25.16 -37.30 -6.93
CA LEU A 198 -25.63 -38.67 -7.08
C LEU A 198 -26.99 -38.88 -6.38
N ALA A 199 -27.15 -38.38 -5.17
CA ALA A 199 -28.43 -38.44 -4.44
C ALA A 199 -29.54 -37.67 -5.16
N GLN A 200 -29.25 -36.48 -5.70
CA GLN A 200 -30.21 -35.70 -6.48
C GLN A 200 -30.67 -36.45 -7.74
N ILE A 201 -29.75 -37.10 -8.46
CA ILE A 201 -30.09 -37.93 -9.63
C ILE A 201 -31.02 -39.08 -9.22
N PHE A 202 -30.69 -39.80 -8.15
CA PHE A 202 -31.52 -40.91 -7.67
C PHE A 202 -32.92 -40.46 -7.23
N LEU A 203 -33.04 -39.31 -6.56
CA LEU A 203 -34.35 -38.77 -6.17
C LEU A 203 -35.21 -38.44 -7.39
N VAL A 204 -34.63 -37.82 -8.43
CA VAL A 204 -35.37 -37.51 -9.67
C VAL A 204 -35.77 -38.78 -10.41
N LEU A 205 -34.87 -39.75 -10.53
CA LEU A 205 -35.18 -41.03 -11.17
C LEU A 205 -36.27 -41.79 -10.41
N LYS A 206 -36.20 -41.81 -9.08
CA LYS A 206 -37.20 -42.47 -8.25
C LYS A 206 -38.56 -41.79 -8.34
N LYS A 207 -38.59 -40.45 -8.37
CA LYS A 207 -39.81 -39.68 -8.62
C LYS A 207 -40.42 -40.03 -9.98
N LYS A 208 -39.63 -40.02 -11.05
CA LYS A 208 -40.09 -40.39 -12.40
C LYS A 208 -40.59 -41.83 -12.50
N HIS A 209 -39.97 -42.74 -11.76
CA HIS A 209 -40.44 -44.11 -11.66
C HIS A 209 -41.82 -44.18 -10.96
N PHE A 210 -42.00 -43.45 -9.86
CA PHE A 210 -43.28 -43.43 -9.13
C PHE A 210 -44.41 -42.83 -9.97
N GLU A 211 -44.16 -41.73 -10.69
CA GLU A 211 -45.11 -41.12 -11.63
C GLU A 211 -45.62 -42.12 -12.68
N LYS A 212 -44.76 -43.02 -13.19
CA LYS A 212 -45.16 -44.07 -14.14
C LYS A 212 -46.09 -45.11 -13.53
N VAL A 213 -45.85 -45.52 -12.28
CA VAL A 213 -46.69 -46.50 -11.58
C VAL A 213 -48.08 -45.92 -11.30
N GLN A 214 -48.14 -44.67 -10.84
CA GLN A 214 -49.41 -43.97 -10.61
C GLN A 214 -50.25 -43.85 -11.90
N LEU A 215 -49.62 -43.58 -13.04
CA LEU A 215 -50.32 -43.56 -14.34
C LEU A 215 -50.91 -44.91 -14.73
N ALA A 216 -50.26 -46.02 -14.37
CA ALA A 216 -50.76 -47.37 -14.66
C ALA A 216 -51.91 -47.78 -13.73
N GLU A 217 -51.89 -47.36 -12.48
CA GLU A 217 -52.91 -47.70 -11.48
C GLU A 217 -54.13 -46.76 -11.52
N MET A 218 -54.08 -45.64 -12.27
CA MET A 218 -55.13 -44.61 -12.39
C MET A 218 -55.73 -44.15 -11.05
N ASN A 219 -54.99 -44.33 -9.96
CA ASN A 219 -55.36 -43.92 -8.62
C ASN A 219 -54.37 -42.83 -8.21
N ILE A 220 -54.91 -41.66 -7.87
CA ILE A 220 -54.14 -40.51 -7.39
C ILE A 220 -53.73 -40.76 -5.94
#